data_AF-A0A496V2P4-F1
#
_entry.id   AF-A0A496V2P4-F1
#
_cell.length_a   1.000
_cell.length_b   1.000
_cell.length_c   1.000
_cell.angle_alpha   90.00
_cell.angle_beta   90.00
_cell.angle_gamma   90.00
#
_symmetry.space_group_name_H-M   'P 1'
#
loop_
_entity.id
_entity.type
_entity.pdbx_description
1 polymer ?
#
loop_
_entity_poly.entity_id
_entity_poly.type
_entity_poly.pdbx_seq_one_letter_code
_entity_poly.pdbx_strand_id
1 'polypeptide(L)'
;MVNSQIHPYIKSRAYLKSCQVLLPASEHLFLAHDSYVDCRNVCTTFSLDEIVTQIHADGRRIRGFISEQAQEQVIAAIKFCPVLEKQYKNMILAEVAELEL
;
A
#
# COMPACT_ATOMS: atom_id res chain seq x y z
N MET A 1 -2.37 -4.25 1.27
CA MET A 1 -3.21 -4.49 2.48
C MET A 1 -2.95 -3.37 3.48
N VAL A 2 -3.95 -2.95 4.25
CA VAL A 2 -3.81 -1.90 5.28
C VAL A 2 -4.19 -2.48 6.64
N ASN A 3 -3.30 -2.35 7.63
CA ASN A 3 -3.46 -2.93 8.96
C ASN A 3 -3.38 -1.86 10.04
N SER A 4 -4.15 -2.00 11.12
CA SER A 4 -4.07 -1.12 12.29
C SER A 4 -2.76 -1.28 13.09
N GLN A 5 -2.10 -2.43 12.95
CA GLN A 5 -0.88 -2.76 13.67
C GLN A 5 0.09 -3.56 12.80
N ILE A 6 1.39 -3.34 13.00
CA ILE A 6 2.44 -4.15 12.40
C ILE A 6 2.60 -5.45 13.19
N HIS A 7 2.47 -6.59 12.52
CA HIS A 7 2.65 -7.91 13.14
C HIS A 7 4.04 -8.04 13.82
N PRO A 8 4.15 -8.68 15.02
CA PRO A 8 5.42 -8.78 15.76
C PRO A 8 6.59 -9.33 14.95
N TYR A 9 6.33 -10.33 14.08
CA TYR A 9 7.31 -10.91 13.16
C TYR A 9 7.97 -9.87 12.24
N ILE A 10 7.20 -8.89 11.77
CA ILE A 10 7.68 -7.80 10.90
C ILE A 10 8.41 -6.77 11.76
N LYS A 11 7.83 -6.39 12.90
CA LYS A 11 8.38 -5.40 13.82
C LYS A 11 9.79 -5.76 14.30
N SER A 12 10.09 -7.05 14.47
CA SER A 12 11.40 -7.55 14.90
C SER A 12 12.46 -7.60 13.78
N ARG A 13 12.11 -7.28 12.52
CA ARG A 13 13.00 -7.41 11.35
C ARG A 13 13.04 -6.09 10.58
N ALA A 14 14.13 -5.35 10.71
CA ALA A 14 14.28 -4.01 10.14
C ALA A 14 13.96 -3.95 8.64
N TYR A 15 14.44 -4.93 7.87
CA TYR A 15 14.23 -5.01 6.41
C TYR A 15 12.78 -5.30 6.00
N LEU A 16 11.95 -5.84 6.89
CA LEU A 16 10.51 -6.02 6.65
C LEU A 16 9.72 -4.82 7.17
N LYS A 17 10.17 -4.23 8.28
CA LYS A 17 9.57 -3.04 8.87
C LYS A 17 9.67 -1.84 7.92
N SER A 18 10.77 -1.71 7.17
CA SER A 18 10.93 -0.67 6.14
C SER A 18 9.92 -0.76 5.00
N CYS A 19 9.22 -1.90 4.85
CA CYS A 19 8.16 -2.08 3.86
C CYS A 19 6.77 -1.72 4.40
N GLN A 20 6.68 -1.21 5.64
CA GLN A 20 5.44 -0.77 6.25
C GLN A 20 5.40 0.76 6.23
N VAL A 21 4.40 1.35 5.57
CA VAL A 21 4.21 2.80 5.52
C VAL A 21 3.14 3.21 6.51
N LEU A 22 3.46 4.12 7.42
CA LEU A 22 2.51 4.68 8.38
C LEU A 22 1.53 5.60 7.66
N LEU A 23 0.25 5.44 7.96
CA LEU A 23 -0.83 6.36 7.63
C LEU A 23 -1.36 6.96 8.94
N PRO A 24 -0.96 8.19 9.29
CA PRO A 24 -1.48 8.86 10.47
C PRO A 24 -2.98 9.12 10.30
N ALA A 25 -3.81 8.78 11.29
CA ALA A 25 -5.24 9.07 11.23
C ALA A 25 -5.53 10.58 11.19
N SER A 26 -4.65 11.39 11.78
CA SER A 26 -4.74 12.86 11.75
C SER A 26 -4.71 13.44 10.33
N GLU A 27 -4.14 12.71 9.36
CA GLU A 27 -4.01 13.13 7.97
C GLU A 27 -5.06 12.49 7.05
N HIS A 28 -5.86 11.55 7.57
CA HIS A 28 -6.74 10.69 6.78
C HIS A 28 -8.10 10.53 7.46
N LEU A 29 -9.07 11.36 7.09
CA LEU A 29 -10.42 11.40 7.71
C LEU A 29 -11.17 10.06 7.69
N PHE A 30 -10.80 9.15 6.78
CA PHE A 30 -11.41 7.83 6.68
C PHE A 30 -10.80 6.78 7.61
N LEU A 31 -9.73 7.12 8.34
CA LEU A 31 -9.09 6.25 9.32
C LEU A 31 -9.56 6.61 10.73
N ALA A 32 -9.96 5.60 11.50
CA ALA A 32 -10.29 5.76 12.91
C ALA A 32 -9.05 5.76 13.83
N HIS A 33 -7.91 5.29 13.32
CA HIS A 33 -6.64 5.15 14.03
C HIS A 33 -5.49 5.01 13.03
N ASP A 34 -4.28 5.29 13.51
CA ASP A 34 -3.06 5.12 12.73
C ASP A 34 -2.98 3.72 12.16
N SER A 35 -2.69 3.65 10.87
CA SER A 35 -2.69 2.40 10.10
C SER A 35 -1.39 2.25 9.35
N TYR A 36 -1.16 1.07 8.78
CA TYR A 36 0.05 0.74 8.06
C TYR A 36 -0.27 0.07 6.74
N VAL A 37 0.27 0.59 5.64
CA VAL A 37 0.25 -0.07 4.35
C VAL A 37 1.38 -1.11 4.31
N ASP A 38 1.03 -2.36 4.05
CA ASP A 38 2.01 -3.44 3.84
C ASP A 38 2.36 -3.56 2.35
N CYS A 39 3.55 -3.09 1.98
CA CYS A 39 4.04 -3.06 0.59
C CYS A 39 4.73 -4.37 0.14
N ARG A 40 4.69 -5.43 0.96
CA ARG A 40 5.36 -6.71 0.63
C ARG A 40 4.49 -7.61 -0.25
N ASN A 41 3.18 -7.60 -0.03
CA ASN A 41 2.22 -8.46 -0.70
C ASN A 41 1.28 -7.59 -1.54
N VAL A 42 1.79 -7.13 -2.69
CA VAL A 42 1.05 -6.31 -3.66
C VAL A 42 0.74 -7.18 -4.87
N CYS A 43 -0.45 -7.02 -5.47
CA CYS A 43 -0.90 -7.77 -6.66
C CYS A 43 -1.06 -9.29 -6.51
N THR A 44 -0.84 -9.85 -5.31
CA THR A 44 -0.94 -11.30 -5.06
C THR A 44 -2.31 -11.76 -4.56
N THR A 45 -3.11 -10.85 -4.00
CA THR A 45 -4.31 -11.21 -3.22
C THR A 45 -5.60 -10.97 -3.99
N PHE A 46 -5.62 -9.97 -4.87
CA PHE A 46 -6.81 -9.59 -5.63
C PHE A 46 -6.39 -9.25 -7.06
N SER A 47 -7.17 -9.71 -8.02
CA SER A 47 -7.12 -9.25 -9.41
C SER A 47 -7.81 -7.89 -9.57
N LEU A 48 -7.48 -7.18 -10.64
CA LEU A 48 -8.14 -5.91 -10.96
C LEU A 48 -9.64 -6.10 -11.17
N ASP A 49 -10.04 -7.20 -11.84
CA ASP A 49 -11.45 -7.52 -12.10
C ASP A 49 -12.24 -7.74 -10.80
N GLU A 50 -11.67 -8.43 -9.82
CA GLU A 50 -12.29 -8.61 -8.50
C GLU A 50 -12.46 -7.27 -7.77
N ILE A 51 -11.45 -6.39 -7.85
CA ILE A 51 -11.50 -5.06 -7.24
C ILE A 51 -12.62 -4.23 -7.90
N VAL A 52 -12.63 -4.18 -9.23
CA VAL A 52 -13.62 -3.44 -10.03
C VAL A 52 -15.03 -3.96 -9.75
N THR A 53 -15.22 -5.27 -9.76
CA THR A 53 -16.50 -5.92 -9.46
C THR A 53 -17.00 -5.58 -8.05
N GLN A 54 -16.12 -5.63 -7.05
CA GLN A 54 -16.49 -5.27 -5.68
C GLN A 54 -16.86 -3.80 -5.53
N ILE A 55 -16.11 -2.89 -6.18
CA ILE A 55 -16.39 -1.45 -6.14
C ILE A 55 -17.71 -1.14 -6.85
N HIS A 56 -18.00 -1.77 -7.99
CA HIS A 56 -19.29 -1.63 -8.67
C HIS A 56 -20.45 -2.12 -7.82
N ALA A 57 -20.28 -3.22 -7.08
CA ALA A 57 -21.30 -3.74 -6.18
C ALA A 57 -21.53 -2.86 -4.94
N ASP A 58 -20.49 -2.20 -4.41
CA ASP A 58 -20.60 -1.25 -3.30
C ASP A 58 -19.54 -0.14 -3.37
N GLY A 59 -19.94 1.04 -3.88
CA GLY A 59 -19.06 2.20 -4.01
C GLY A 59 -18.52 2.72 -2.67
N ARG A 60 -19.16 2.40 -1.53
CA ARG A 60 -18.68 2.78 -0.19
C ARG A 60 -17.40 2.05 0.23
N ARG A 61 -16.97 1.06 -0.56
CA ARG A 61 -15.67 0.40 -0.40
C ARG A 61 -14.50 1.34 -0.68
N ILE A 62 -14.72 2.40 -1.47
CA ILE A 62 -13.77 3.50 -1.59
C ILE A 62 -13.88 4.33 -0.30
N ARG A 63 -12.83 4.31 0.51
CA ARG A 63 -12.81 5.01 1.81
C ARG A 63 -12.34 6.45 1.70
N GLY A 64 -11.49 6.76 0.73
CA GLY A 64 -10.91 8.08 0.52
C GLY A 64 -9.57 7.96 -0.19
N PHE A 65 -8.82 9.07 -0.19
CA PHE A 65 -7.49 9.17 -0.78
C PHE A 65 -6.44 9.33 0.31
N ILE A 66 -5.33 8.62 0.19
CA ILE A 66 -4.15 8.88 1.02
C ILE A 66 -3.47 10.18 0.59
N SER A 67 -2.84 10.88 1.53
CA SER A 67 -2.10 12.12 1.24
C SER A 67 -1.01 11.90 0.20
N GLU A 68 -0.64 12.95 -0.53
CA GLU A 68 0.45 12.89 -1.53
C GLU A 68 1.76 12.40 -0.89
N GLN A 69 2.10 12.91 0.30
CA GLN A 69 3.24 12.43 1.08
C GLN A 69 3.16 10.92 1.38
N ALA A 70 1.98 10.41 1.73
CA ALA A 70 1.81 8.97 1.95
C ALA A 70 1.97 8.17 0.65
N GLN A 71 1.53 8.71 -0.50
CA GLN A 71 1.73 8.08 -1.81
C GLN A 71 3.22 7.98 -2.14
N GLU A 72 3.99 9.06 -1.96
CA GLU A 72 5.44 9.07 -2.15
C GLU A 72 6.13 8.03 -1.25
N GLN A 73 5.73 7.96 0.02
CA GLN A 73 6.27 6.98 0.97
C GLN A 73 5.94 5.53 0.55
N VAL A 74 4.74 5.27 0.03
CA VAL A 74 4.37 3.96 -0.52
C VAL A 74 5.23 3.61 -1.73
N ILE A 75 5.41 4.54 -2.66
CA ILE A 75 6.26 4.34 -3.84
C ILE A 75 7.71 4.07 -3.40
N ALA A 76 8.25 4.84 -2.46
CA ALA A 76 9.58 4.64 -1.91
C ALA A 76 9.71 3.26 -1.23
N ALA A 77 8.74 2.88 -0.39
CA ALA A 77 8.74 1.57 0.27
C ALA A 77 8.72 0.42 -0.76
N ILE A 78 7.97 0.55 -1.85
CA ILE A 78 7.96 -0.42 -2.96
C ILE A 78 9.33 -0.45 -3.66
N LYS A 79 9.90 0.73 -4.00
CA LYS A 79 11.23 0.87 -4.63
C LYS A 79 12.33 0.18 -3.80
N PHE A 80 12.25 0.23 -2.48
CA PHE A 80 13.24 -0.38 -1.58
C PHE A 80 12.83 -1.72 -0.97
N CYS A 81 11.63 -2.23 -1.25
CA CYS A 81 11.17 -3.50 -0.70
C CYS A 81 12.07 -4.66 -1.18
N PRO A 82 12.74 -5.39 -0.27
CA PRO A 82 13.65 -6.48 -0.64
C PRO A 82 12.94 -7.81 -0.88
N VAL A 83 11.67 -7.92 -0.47
CA VAL A 83 10.90 -9.18 -0.50
C VAL A 83 9.71 -9.15 -1.45
N LEU A 84 9.42 -7.99 -2.06
CA LEU A 84 8.40 -7.91 -3.11
C LEU A 84 8.92 -8.62 -4.37
N GLU A 85 8.08 -9.45 -4.98
CA GLU A 85 8.46 -10.14 -6.21
C GLU A 85 8.83 -9.14 -7.31
N LYS A 86 9.96 -9.40 -7.97
CA LYS A 86 10.52 -8.49 -8.98
C LYS A 86 9.53 -8.15 -10.10
N GLN A 87 8.71 -9.12 -10.52
CA GLN A 87 7.71 -8.90 -11.56
C GLN A 87 6.72 -7.78 -11.19
N TYR A 88 6.12 -7.85 -9.99
CA TYR A 88 5.14 -6.86 -9.53
C TYR A 88 5.80 -5.52 -9.25
N LYS A 89 7.01 -5.54 -8.67
CA LYS A 89 7.79 -4.32 -8.47
C LYS A 89 8.05 -3.61 -9.79
N ASN A 90 8.50 -4.33 -10.81
CA ASN A 90 8.79 -3.74 -12.12
C ASN A 90 7.53 -3.19 -12.79
N MET A 91 6.41 -3.90 -12.72
CA MET A 91 5.12 -3.42 -13.24
C MET A 91 4.71 -2.10 -12.58
N ILE A 92 4.75 -2.03 -11.24
CA ILE A 92 4.36 -0.83 -10.51
C ILE A 92 5.29 0.35 -10.85
N LEU A 93 6.60 0.10 -10.92
CA LEU A 93 7.57 1.17 -11.20
C LEU A 93 7.54 1.67 -12.64
N ALA A 94 7.20 0.80 -13.60
CA ALA A 94 6.98 1.22 -14.99
C ALA A 94 5.79 2.18 -15.08
N GLU A 95 4.65 1.82 -14.47
CA GLU A 95 3.45 2.65 -14.47
C GLU A 95 3.66 4.00 -13.78
N VAL A 96 4.33 4.01 -12.63
CA VAL A 96 4.62 5.26 -11.89
C VAL A 96 5.52 6.19 -12.71
N ALA A 97 6.49 5.66 -13.45
CA ALA A 97 7.37 6.47 -14.29
C ALA A 97 6.63 7.13 -15.47
N GLU A 98 5.55 6.50 -15.97
CA GLU A 98 4.71 7.07 -17.01
C GLU A 98 3.82 8.21 -16.51
N LEU A 99 3.46 8.21 -15.22
CA LEU A 99 2.64 9.27 -14.59
C LEU A 99 3.44 10.52 -14.20
N GLU A 100 4.77 10.44 -14.15
CA GLU A 100 5.68 11.55 -13.86
C GLU A 100 6.14 12.30 -15.14
N LEU A 101 5.64 11.92 -16.32
CA LEU A 101 5.89 12.54 -17.64
C LEU A 101 4.77 13.51 -18.06
#